data_AF-A0A4D7H841-F1
#
_entry.id   AF-A0A4D7H841-F1
#
_cell.length_a   1.000
_cell.length_b   1.000
_cell.length_c   1.000
_cell.angle_alpha   90.00
_cell.angle_beta   90.00
_cell.angle_gamma   90.00
#
_symmetry.space_group_name_H-M   'P 1'
#
loop_
_entity.id
_entity.type
_entity.pdbx_description
1 polymer ?
#
loop_
_entity_poly.entity_id
_entity_poly.type
_entity_poly.pdbx_seq_one_letter_code
_entity_poly.pdbx_strand_id
1 'polypeptide(L)'
;MSQYVLKPETVRKSLHRLIGESIHRMFPGYLCLQQQSTYEGRETGLSFPYNEFFDDYLRVREDDSDKPYFVPFTQAKNPSLNALWNNKNVSGTYAPSSLRPTAPLMKIAEIEEGGHNSKWGIESRHWELARHHLCGGNQIPAESLAAYLFRDYAFETDSPSAYTLIETFTEEFGYEFGGEAFSHLYQTSDSNISVDSFEEYD
;
A
#
# COMPACT_ATOMS: atom_id res chain seq x y z
N MET A 1 -8.66 -3.12 26.60
CA MET A 1 -7.71 -3.34 25.50
C MET A 1 -6.63 -2.29 25.64
N SER A 2 -5.39 -2.74 25.72
CA SER A 2 -4.23 -1.86 25.68
C SER A 2 -3.99 -1.41 24.23
N GLN A 3 -3.29 -0.30 24.06
CA GLN A 3 -2.84 0.15 22.75
C GLN A 3 -1.40 -0.32 22.54
N TYR A 4 -1.09 -0.75 21.32
CA TYR A 4 0.25 -1.22 20.95
C TYR A 4 0.71 -0.54 19.67
N VAL A 5 1.98 -0.17 19.59
CA VAL A 5 2.62 0.35 18.37
C VAL A 5 3.74 -0.57 17.92
N LEU A 6 4.05 -0.57 16.63
CA LEU A 6 5.14 -1.38 16.07
C LEU A 6 6.49 -0.80 16.48
N LYS A 7 7.40 -1.66 16.94
CA LYS A 7 8.77 -1.24 17.23
C LYS A 7 9.50 -0.81 15.95
N PRO A 8 10.35 0.23 15.99
CA PRO A 8 11.07 0.72 14.82
C PRO A 8 11.92 -0.35 14.10
N GLU A 9 12.51 -1.32 14.81
CA GLU A 9 13.26 -2.41 14.19
C GLU A 9 12.38 -3.39 13.41
N THR A 10 11.13 -3.58 13.82
CA THR A 10 10.16 -4.40 13.10
C THR A 10 9.83 -3.72 11.78
N VAL A 11 9.47 -2.44 11.83
CA VAL A 11 9.17 -1.62 10.64
C VAL A 11 10.36 -1.61 9.68
N ARG A 12 11.60 -1.45 10.18
CA ARG A 12 12.81 -1.48 9.36
C ARG A 12 13.02 -2.82 8.64
N LYS A 13 12.78 -3.95 9.31
CA LYS A 13 12.90 -5.28 8.68
C LYS A 13 11.87 -5.46 7.58
N SER A 14 10.62 -5.10 7.85
CA SER A 14 9.52 -5.12 6.87
C SER A 14 9.83 -4.22 5.67
N LEU A 15 10.36 -3.02 5.92
CA LEU A 15 10.79 -2.09 4.87
C LEU A 15 11.86 -2.69 3.96
N HIS A 16 12.93 -3.26 4.53
CA HIS A 16 13.97 -3.90 3.74
C HIS A 16 13.47 -5.09 2.94
N ARG A 17 12.52 -5.85 3.49
CA ARG A 17 11.85 -6.95 2.77
C ARG A 17 11.14 -6.39 1.53
N LEU A 18 10.33 -5.35 1.68
CA LEU A 18 9.58 -4.72 0.58
C LEU A 18 10.50 -4.14 -0.51
N ILE A 19 11.61 -3.49 -0.13
CA ILE A 19 12.60 -2.95 -1.09
C ILE A 19 13.22 -4.07 -1.94
N GLY A 20 13.34 -5.28 -1.39
CA GLY A 20 13.84 -6.46 -2.10
C GLY A 20 12.84 -7.12 -3.04
N GLU A 21 11.55 -6.75 -2.96
CA GLU A 21 10.50 -7.29 -3.81
C GLU A 21 10.36 -6.53 -5.12
N SER A 22 9.93 -7.23 -6.18
CA SER A 22 9.68 -6.62 -7.48
C SER A 22 8.27 -6.01 -7.54
N ILE A 23 8.04 -4.96 -6.75
CA ILE A 23 6.75 -4.25 -6.68
C ILE A 23 6.88 -2.91 -7.40
N HIS A 24 6.04 -2.65 -8.39
CA HIS A 24 6.11 -1.43 -9.18
C HIS A 24 5.72 -0.21 -8.35
N ARG A 25 6.38 0.93 -8.59
CA ARG A 25 6.18 2.20 -7.87
C ARG A 25 4.76 2.78 -7.89
N MET A 26 3.89 2.28 -8.78
CA MET A 26 2.48 2.67 -8.87
C MET A 26 1.55 1.79 -8.01
N PHE A 27 2.09 0.81 -7.30
CA PHE A 27 1.32 -0.01 -6.38
C PHE A 27 0.54 0.79 -5.32
N PRO A 28 1.04 1.91 -4.76
CA PRO A 28 0.23 2.79 -3.91
C PRO A 28 -1.03 3.31 -4.57
N GLY A 29 -0.99 3.62 -5.87
CA GLY A 29 -2.17 4.07 -6.60
C GLY A 29 -3.24 2.99 -6.69
N TYR A 30 -2.81 1.73 -6.87
CA TYR A 30 -3.72 0.59 -6.82
C TYR A 30 -4.33 0.39 -5.43
N LEU A 31 -3.52 0.46 -4.36
CA LEU A 31 -4.01 0.35 -2.99
C LEU A 31 -5.03 1.44 -2.65
N CYS A 32 -4.78 2.67 -3.07
CA CYS A 32 -5.69 3.79 -2.87
C CYS A 32 -7.04 3.54 -3.58
N LEU A 33 -7.03 3.11 -4.85
CA LEU A 33 -8.26 2.76 -5.56
C LEU A 33 -8.99 1.59 -4.88
N GLN A 34 -8.28 0.55 -4.45
CA GLN A 34 -8.85 -0.58 -3.71
C GLN A 34 -9.55 -0.13 -2.42
N GLN A 35 -8.90 0.73 -1.64
CA GLN A 35 -9.46 1.30 -0.42
C GLN A 35 -10.72 2.11 -0.72
N GLN A 36 -10.69 2.97 -1.75
CA GLN A 36 -11.88 3.74 -2.14
C GLN A 36 -13.01 2.84 -2.62
N SER A 37 -12.72 1.77 -3.37
CA SER A 37 -13.71 0.80 -3.78
C SER A 37 -14.39 0.14 -2.58
N THR A 38 -13.61 -0.17 -1.55
CA THR A 38 -14.10 -0.72 -0.28
C THR A 38 -15.00 0.27 0.45
N TYR A 39 -14.53 1.49 0.65
CA TYR A 39 -15.28 2.53 1.37
C TYR A 39 -16.59 2.92 0.66
N GLU A 40 -16.56 3.00 -0.67
CA GLU A 40 -17.70 3.42 -1.46
C GLU A 40 -18.62 2.24 -1.85
N GLY A 41 -18.20 1.00 -1.62
CA GLY A 41 -18.97 -0.23 -1.94
C GLY A 41 -19.23 -0.42 -3.43
N ARG A 42 -18.34 0.07 -4.29
CA ARG A 42 -18.46 0.06 -5.76
C ARG A 42 -17.09 0.01 -6.42
N GLU A 43 -17.03 -0.36 -7.70
CA GLU A 43 -15.77 -0.46 -8.46
C GLU A 43 -15.61 0.66 -9.50
N THR A 44 -16.65 1.47 -9.70
CA THR A 44 -16.72 2.51 -10.73
C THR A 44 -17.08 3.87 -10.13
N GLY A 45 -16.74 4.94 -10.83
CA GLY A 45 -16.98 6.32 -10.43
C GLY A 45 -16.21 6.74 -9.17
N LEU A 46 -15.13 6.03 -8.84
CA LEU A 46 -14.36 6.19 -7.61
C LEU A 46 -13.68 7.56 -7.57
N SER A 47 -13.60 8.11 -6.37
CA SER A 47 -12.64 9.17 -6.09
C SER A 47 -11.21 8.59 -6.08
N PHE A 48 -10.21 9.45 -6.31
CA PHE A 48 -8.80 9.05 -6.19
C PHE A 48 -8.02 10.04 -5.32
N PRO A 49 -8.20 9.99 -3.98
CA PRO A 49 -7.58 10.90 -3.02
C PRO A 49 -6.11 10.52 -2.76
N TYR A 50 -5.28 10.59 -3.80
CA TYR A 50 -3.89 10.14 -3.73
C TYR A 50 -3.04 10.96 -2.75
N ASN A 51 -3.38 12.23 -2.47
CA ASN A 51 -2.60 13.04 -1.53
C ASN A 51 -2.87 12.58 -0.10
N GLU A 52 -4.15 12.43 0.25
CA GLU A 52 -4.56 11.91 1.56
C GLU A 52 -3.96 10.52 1.78
N PHE A 53 -4.08 9.62 0.80
CA PHE A 53 -3.50 8.27 0.89
C PHE A 53 -1.99 8.27 1.13
N PHE A 54 -1.25 9.12 0.42
CA PHE A 54 0.20 9.22 0.59
C PHE A 54 0.58 9.84 1.93
N ASP A 55 -0.18 10.84 2.40
CA ASP A 55 0.00 11.45 3.71
C ASP A 55 -0.25 10.46 4.85
N ASP A 56 -1.27 9.61 4.73
CA ASP A 56 -1.65 8.64 5.75
C ASP A 56 -0.64 7.48 5.84
N TYR A 57 -0.24 6.91 4.70
CA TYR A 57 0.52 5.65 4.70
C TYR A 57 1.99 5.76 4.32
N LEU A 58 2.40 6.78 3.56
CA LEU A 58 3.74 6.82 2.95
C LEU A 58 4.60 7.99 3.44
N ARG A 59 3.99 8.96 4.14
CA ARG A 59 4.70 10.12 4.69
C ARG A 59 5.57 9.76 5.87
N VAL A 60 6.81 10.23 5.85
CA VAL A 60 7.69 10.23 7.01
C VAL A 60 7.53 11.56 7.71
N ARG A 61 6.83 11.58 8.85
CA ARG A 61 6.37 12.81 9.53
C ARG A 61 7.50 13.74 9.97
N GLU A 62 8.68 13.20 10.25
CA GLU A 62 9.87 13.98 10.66
C GLU A 62 10.58 14.67 9.48
N ASP A 63 10.18 14.39 8.23
CA ASP A 63 10.83 14.94 7.04
C ASP A 63 10.02 16.08 6.42
N ASP A 64 10.49 17.31 6.63
CA ASP A 64 9.93 18.52 6.00
C ASP A 64 10.50 18.81 4.60
N SER A 65 11.34 17.92 4.05
CA SER A 65 11.94 18.05 2.72
C SER A 65 10.90 18.18 1.60
N ASP A 66 11.37 18.45 0.38
CA ASP A 66 10.53 18.42 -0.82
C ASP A 66 10.09 16.99 -1.21
N LYS A 67 10.59 15.96 -0.51
CA LYS A 67 10.31 14.54 -0.74
C LYS A 67 9.90 13.78 0.53
N PRO A 68 8.75 14.08 1.15
CA PRO A 68 8.40 13.52 2.45
C PRO A 68 7.90 12.07 2.38
N TYR A 69 7.69 11.51 1.18
CA TYR A 69 7.10 10.20 1.01
C TYR A 69 8.17 9.15 0.74
N PHE A 70 8.27 8.14 1.58
CA PHE A 70 9.07 6.95 1.30
C PHE A 70 8.19 5.93 0.58
N VAL A 71 8.64 5.39 -0.54
CA VAL A 71 7.89 4.39 -1.32
C VAL A 71 8.80 3.19 -1.56
N PRO A 72 8.69 2.11 -0.76
CA PRO A 72 9.61 0.97 -0.82
C PRO A 72 9.33 0.04 -2.00
N PHE A 73 8.77 0.55 -3.09
CA PHE A 73 8.34 -0.23 -4.24
C PHE A 73 9.14 0.17 -5.47
N THR A 74 9.92 -0.78 -5.97
CA THR A 74 10.62 -0.64 -7.24
C THR A 74 10.72 -1.97 -7.97
N GLN A 75 10.89 -1.92 -9.29
CA GLN A 75 11.28 -3.08 -10.10
C GLN A 75 12.79 -3.07 -10.42
N ALA A 76 13.52 -2.04 -9.98
CA ALA A 76 14.96 -1.96 -10.16
C ALA A 76 15.68 -2.95 -9.23
N LYS A 77 16.70 -3.64 -9.76
CA LYS A 77 17.61 -4.44 -8.94
C LYS A 77 18.56 -3.48 -8.21
N ASN A 78 18.58 -3.54 -6.88
CA ASN A 78 19.40 -2.69 -5.99
C ASN A 78 19.15 -1.18 -6.19
N PRO A 79 17.94 -0.68 -5.87
CA PRO A 79 17.66 0.75 -5.93
C PRO A 79 18.57 1.54 -5.00
N SER A 80 18.93 2.76 -5.39
CA SER A 80 19.46 3.72 -4.42
C SER A 80 18.33 4.18 -3.50
N LEU A 81 18.65 4.41 -2.22
CA LEU A 81 17.64 4.89 -1.25
C LEU A 81 16.98 6.20 -1.70
N ASN A 82 17.74 7.12 -2.30
CA ASN A 82 17.20 8.38 -2.83
C ASN A 82 16.15 8.18 -3.94
N ALA A 83 16.21 7.07 -4.69
CA ALA A 83 15.22 6.76 -5.72
C ALA A 83 13.87 6.30 -5.15
N LEU A 84 13.83 5.93 -3.86
CA LEU A 84 12.62 5.50 -3.15
C LEU A 84 11.87 6.67 -2.50
N TRP A 85 12.47 7.85 -2.45
CA TRP A 85 11.83 9.07 -1.94
C TRP A 85 11.07 9.78 -3.06
N ASN A 86 9.79 10.05 -2.82
CA ASN A 86 8.89 10.74 -3.73
C ASN A 86 8.62 12.18 -3.28
N ASN A 87 8.52 13.08 -4.26
CA ASN A 87 8.25 14.50 -4.06
C ASN A 87 6.86 14.75 -3.45
N LYS A 88 6.66 15.91 -2.80
CA LYS A 88 5.33 16.38 -2.31
C LYS A 88 4.25 16.38 -3.40
N ASN A 89 4.64 16.64 -4.64
CA ASN A 89 3.72 16.74 -5.76
C ASN A 89 3.38 15.36 -6.37
N VAL A 90 2.88 14.43 -5.56
CA VAL A 90 2.47 13.09 -5.99
C VAL A 90 1.29 13.16 -6.97
N SER A 91 0.42 14.17 -6.82
CA SER A 91 -0.67 14.48 -7.74
C SER A 91 -0.26 14.43 -9.22
N GLY A 92 0.90 15.01 -9.55
CA GLY A 92 1.40 15.05 -10.91
C GLY A 92 1.75 13.67 -11.47
N THR A 93 1.97 12.66 -10.65
CA THR A 93 2.28 11.28 -11.09
C THR A 93 1.01 10.51 -11.46
N TYR A 94 -0.09 10.76 -10.75
CA TYR A 94 -1.35 10.05 -10.91
C TYR A 94 -2.44 10.86 -11.64
N ALA A 95 -2.19 12.13 -11.92
CA ALA A 95 -3.11 12.96 -12.70
C ALA A 95 -3.40 12.31 -14.07
N PRO A 96 -4.66 12.28 -14.53
CA PRO A 96 -5.04 11.76 -15.84
C PRO A 96 -4.19 12.28 -17.00
N SER A 97 -3.81 13.56 -16.97
CA SER A 97 -2.99 14.19 -18.00
C SER A 97 -1.53 13.72 -18.02
N SER A 98 -1.05 13.13 -16.92
CA SER A 98 0.32 12.64 -16.77
C SER A 98 0.44 11.13 -16.99
N LEU A 99 -0.64 10.38 -16.79
CA LEU A 99 -0.64 8.93 -16.96
C LEU A 99 -0.72 8.55 -18.43
N ARG A 100 0.31 7.84 -18.87
CA ARG A 100 0.33 7.26 -20.23
C ARG A 100 -0.57 6.03 -20.26
N PRO A 101 -1.25 5.73 -21.38
CA PRO A 101 -2.03 4.49 -21.54
C PRO A 101 -1.21 3.20 -21.34
N THR A 102 0.12 3.29 -21.42
CA THR A 102 1.05 2.17 -21.19
C THR A 102 1.48 2.04 -19.73
N ALA A 103 1.08 2.95 -18.84
CA ALA A 103 1.43 2.86 -17.43
C ALA A 103 0.80 1.60 -16.80
N PRO A 104 1.50 0.85 -15.94
CA PRO A 104 0.98 -0.38 -15.34
C PRO A 104 -0.36 -0.21 -14.61
N LEU A 105 -0.58 0.93 -13.95
CA LEU A 105 -1.86 1.22 -13.29
C LEU A 105 -3.03 1.27 -14.29
N MET A 106 -2.80 1.78 -15.50
CA MET A 106 -3.80 1.83 -16.58
C MET A 106 -4.11 0.46 -17.20
N LYS A 107 -3.50 -0.62 -16.70
CA LYS A 107 -3.84 -2.01 -17.04
C LYS A 107 -4.77 -2.65 -16.01
N ILE A 108 -5.07 -1.94 -14.93
CA ILE A 108 -5.80 -2.43 -13.75
C ILE A 108 -7.00 -1.51 -13.46
N ALA A 109 -6.89 -0.24 -13.85
CA ALA A 109 -7.89 0.77 -13.66
C ALA A 109 -8.04 1.63 -14.92
N GLU A 110 -9.22 2.22 -15.08
CA GLU A 110 -9.53 3.15 -16.14
C GLU A 110 -9.96 4.52 -15.59
N ILE A 111 -9.74 5.56 -16.40
CA ILE A 111 -10.21 6.92 -16.12
C ILE A 111 -11.53 7.08 -16.86
N GLU A 112 -12.63 7.02 -16.13
CA GLU A 112 -13.99 7.16 -16.66
C GLU A 112 -14.32 8.63 -16.96
N GLU A 113 -13.90 9.52 -16.05
CA GLU A 113 -14.04 10.97 -16.21
C GLU A 113 -12.70 11.66 -15.95
N GLY A 114 -12.26 12.52 -16.87
CA GLY A 114 -11.03 13.28 -16.74
C GLY A 114 -11.19 14.60 -15.98
N GLY A 115 -10.07 15.25 -15.65
CA GLY A 115 -10.03 16.58 -15.03
C GLY A 115 -9.61 16.56 -13.56
N HIS A 116 -9.89 17.64 -12.84
CA HIS A 116 -9.44 17.83 -11.46
C HIS A 116 -10.10 16.84 -10.47
N ASN A 117 -11.35 16.43 -10.75
CA ASN A 117 -12.11 15.47 -9.96
C ASN A 117 -12.31 14.17 -10.74
N SER A 118 -11.22 13.65 -11.29
CA SER A 118 -11.27 12.48 -12.16
C SER A 118 -11.96 11.31 -11.48
N LYS A 119 -12.79 10.59 -12.23
CA LYS A 119 -13.46 9.38 -11.79
C LYS A 119 -12.76 8.16 -12.34
N TRP A 120 -12.62 7.17 -11.48
CA TRP A 120 -11.85 5.97 -11.76
C TRP A 120 -12.73 4.73 -11.65
N GLY A 121 -12.48 3.80 -12.56
CA GLY A 121 -12.99 2.44 -12.51
C GLY A 121 -11.84 1.48 -12.23
N ILE A 122 -12.10 0.42 -11.48
CA ILE A 122 -11.18 -0.71 -11.31
C ILE A 122 -11.70 -1.87 -12.14
N GLU A 123 -10.81 -2.54 -12.86
CA GLU A 123 -11.16 -3.69 -13.69
C GLU A 123 -11.62 -4.89 -12.85
N SER A 124 -12.52 -5.70 -13.40
CA SER A 124 -12.86 -6.98 -12.76
C SER A 124 -11.61 -7.85 -12.58
N ARG A 125 -11.52 -8.58 -11.47
CA ARG A 125 -10.33 -9.39 -11.11
C ARG A 125 -9.03 -8.56 -11.08
N HIS A 126 -9.11 -7.28 -10.71
CA HIS A 126 -7.98 -6.36 -10.61
C HIS A 126 -6.80 -6.89 -9.80
N TRP A 127 -7.02 -7.76 -8.82
CA TRP A 127 -5.95 -8.38 -8.03
C TRP A 127 -5.02 -9.25 -8.89
N GLU A 128 -5.53 -9.92 -9.92
CA GLU A 128 -4.73 -10.70 -10.88
C GLU A 128 -3.90 -9.77 -11.78
N LEU A 129 -4.55 -8.70 -12.26
CA LEU A 129 -3.91 -7.68 -13.08
C LEU A 129 -2.82 -6.94 -12.29
N ALA A 130 -3.08 -6.63 -11.02
CA ALA A 130 -2.11 -6.04 -10.11
C ALA A 130 -0.91 -6.97 -9.91
N ARG A 131 -1.14 -8.26 -9.62
CA ARG A 131 -0.08 -9.24 -9.50
C ARG A 131 0.77 -9.31 -10.77
N HIS A 132 0.13 -9.34 -11.93
CA HIS A 132 0.82 -9.46 -13.21
C HIS A 132 1.59 -8.18 -13.59
N HIS A 133 0.94 -7.01 -13.55
CA HIS A 133 1.48 -5.76 -14.08
C HIS A 133 2.27 -4.94 -13.06
N LEU A 134 1.95 -5.03 -11.77
CA LEU A 134 2.66 -4.31 -10.72
C LEU A 134 3.68 -5.19 -9.99
N CYS A 135 3.42 -6.48 -9.83
CA CYS A 135 4.26 -7.35 -8.99
C CYS A 135 5.10 -8.37 -9.77
N GLY A 136 5.13 -8.26 -11.10
CA GLY A 136 5.89 -9.16 -11.97
C GLY A 136 5.48 -10.63 -11.84
N GLY A 137 4.22 -10.90 -11.46
CA GLY A 137 3.69 -12.23 -11.22
C GLY A 137 3.92 -12.79 -9.81
N ASN A 138 4.62 -12.06 -8.92
CA ASN A 138 4.88 -12.50 -7.55
C ASN A 138 3.78 -12.03 -6.58
N GLN A 139 3.58 -12.80 -5.50
CA GLN A 139 2.75 -12.37 -4.38
C GLN A 139 3.49 -11.36 -3.51
N ILE A 140 2.73 -10.45 -2.90
CA ILE A 140 3.24 -9.42 -2.02
C ILE A 140 3.29 -9.94 -0.58
N PRO A 141 4.40 -9.76 0.16
CA PRO A 141 4.49 -10.10 1.58
C PRO A 141 3.54 -9.21 2.41
N ALA A 142 2.41 -9.78 2.82
CA ALA A 142 1.29 -9.06 3.42
C ALA A 142 1.64 -8.49 4.79
N GLU A 143 2.35 -9.26 5.62
CA GLU A 143 2.69 -8.87 6.99
C GLU A 143 3.70 -7.72 6.96
N SER A 144 4.72 -7.82 6.08
CA SER A 144 5.67 -6.73 5.86
C SER A 144 5.01 -5.47 5.28
N LEU A 145 4.08 -5.63 4.34
CA LEU A 145 3.32 -4.50 3.77
C LEU A 145 2.50 -3.80 4.85
N ALA A 146 1.68 -4.55 5.59
CA ALA A 146 0.84 -4.02 6.65
C ALA A 146 1.68 -3.34 7.75
N ALA A 147 2.76 -3.97 8.19
CA ALA A 147 3.69 -3.39 9.17
C ALA A 147 4.28 -2.05 8.72
N TYR A 148 4.54 -1.90 7.42
CA TYR A 148 5.07 -0.65 6.89
C TYR A 148 4.00 0.44 6.79
N LEU A 149 2.82 0.12 6.23
CA LEU A 149 1.72 1.07 6.06
C LEU A 149 1.23 1.60 7.40
N PHE A 150 1.11 0.73 8.41
CA PHE A 150 0.56 1.07 9.71
C PHE A 150 1.63 1.39 10.78
N ARG A 151 2.86 1.67 10.37
CA ARG A 151 3.98 1.94 11.29
C ARG A 151 3.74 3.09 12.29
N ASP A 152 2.89 4.04 11.92
CA ASP A 152 2.59 5.25 12.68
C ASP A 152 1.21 5.17 13.38
N TYR A 153 0.62 3.97 13.47
CA TYR A 153 -0.70 3.71 14.06
C TYR A 153 -0.58 2.85 15.32
N ALA A 154 -1.53 3.05 16.24
CA ALA A 154 -1.72 2.20 17.41
C ALA A 154 -2.82 1.17 17.15
N PHE A 155 -2.63 -0.03 17.67
CA PHE A 155 -3.57 -1.14 17.59
C PHE A 155 -4.19 -1.41 18.94
N GLU A 156 -5.52 -1.40 19.02
CA GLU A 156 -6.27 -1.77 20.23
C GLU A 156 -6.50 -3.28 20.26
N THR A 157 -5.72 -3.99 21.07
CA THR A 157 -5.81 -5.45 21.20
C THR A 157 -5.15 -5.92 22.50
N ASP A 158 -5.50 -7.10 22.98
CA ASP A 158 -4.86 -7.69 24.16
C ASP A 158 -3.61 -8.52 23.82
N SER A 159 -3.40 -8.88 22.55
CA SER A 159 -2.27 -9.72 22.11
C SER A 159 -1.88 -9.39 20.66
N PRO A 160 -1.10 -8.33 20.41
CA PRO A 160 -0.71 -7.93 19.07
C PRO A 160 0.18 -8.99 18.40
N SER A 161 -0.03 -9.20 17.11
CA SER A 161 0.70 -10.20 16.32
C SER A 161 0.65 -9.89 14.82
N ALA A 162 1.28 -10.73 13.99
CA ALA A 162 1.11 -10.65 12.54
C ALA A 162 -0.37 -10.73 12.13
N TYR A 163 -1.19 -11.53 12.82
CA TYR A 163 -2.62 -11.64 12.55
C TYR A 163 -3.33 -10.29 12.74
N THR A 164 -3.01 -9.54 13.80
CA THR A 164 -3.55 -8.18 14.03
C THR A 164 -3.30 -7.27 12.83
N LEU A 165 -2.06 -7.28 12.29
CA LEU A 165 -1.71 -6.46 11.13
C LEU A 165 -2.48 -6.87 9.88
N ILE A 166 -2.62 -8.18 9.66
CA ILE A 166 -3.35 -8.69 8.49
C ILE A 166 -4.83 -8.40 8.60
N GLU A 167 -5.44 -8.59 9.77
CA GLU A 167 -6.83 -8.27 10.03
C GLU A 167 -7.10 -6.79 9.73
N THR A 168 -6.31 -5.88 10.32
CA THR A 168 -6.40 -4.44 10.02
C THR A 168 -6.19 -4.16 8.53
N PHE A 169 -5.22 -4.80 7.86
CA PHE A 169 -5.01 -4.61 6.42
C PHE A 169 -6.21 -5.08 5.59
N THR A 170 -6.78 -6.25 5.93
CA THR A 170 -7.92 -6.79 5.19
C THR A 170 -9.18 -5.95 5.38
N GLU A 171 -9.40 -5.42 6.58
CA GLU A 171 -10.51 -4.50 6.85
C GLU A 171 -10.32 -3.17 6.11
N GLU A 172 -9.13 -2.57 6.22
CA GLU A 172 -8.80 -1.27 5.62
C GLU A 172 -8.93 -1.28 4.09
N PHE A 173 -8.51 -2.37 3.44
CA PHE A 173 -8.50 -2.50 1.99
C PHE A 173 -9.59 -3.43 1.44
N GLY A 174 -10.56 -3.85 2.25
CA GLY A 174 -11.71 -4.63 1.84
C GLY A 174 -11.40 -5.98 1.22
N TYR A 175 -10.40 -6.67 1.76
CA TYR A 175 -10.10 -8.05 1.40
C TYR A 175 -10.74 -9.02 2.39
N GLU A 176 -11.10 -10.21 1.91
CA GLU A 176 -11.40 -11.34 2.78
C GLU A 176 -10.11 -12.13 3.05
N PHE A 177 -9.74 -12.33 4.31
CA PHE A 177 -8.56 -13.12 4.65
C PHE A 177 -8.71 -14.57 4.16
N GLY A 178 -7.79 -15.00 3.29
CA GLY A 178 -7.88 -16.31 2.63
C GLY A 178 -8.86 -16.38 1.46
N GLY A 179 -9.55 -15.28 1.13
CA GLY A 179 -10.39 -15.17 -0.06
C GLY A 179 -9.59 -15.13 -1.36
N GLU A 180 -10.27 -15.34 -2.50
CA GLU A 180 -9.62 -15.47 -3.82
C GLU A 180 -8.68 -14.29 -4.12
N ALA A 181 -9.15 -13.06 -3.96
CA ALA A 181 -8.36 -11.85 -4.24
C ALA A 181 -7.13 -11.74 -3.34
N PHE A 182 -7.32 -11.97 -2.03
CA PHE A 182 -6.23 -11.87 -1.06
C PHE A 182 -5.18 -12.94 -1.32
N SER A 183 -5.59 -14.20 -1.40
CA SER A 183 -4.69 -15.34 -1.63
C SER A 183 -4.02 -15.32 -3.00
N HIS A 184 -4.60 -14.64 -3.99
CA HIS A 184 -3.95 -14.50 -5.29
C HIS A 184 -2.84 -13.44 -5.28
N LEU A 185 -3.08 -12.27 -4.66
CA LEU A 185 -2.16 -11.13 -4.71
C LEU A 185 -1.15 -11.10 -3.56
N TYR A 186 -1.52 -11.61 -2.40
CA TYR A 186 -0.72 -11.53 -1.18
C TYR A 186 -0.32 -12.91 -0.67
N GLN A 187 0.80 -12.96 0.04
CA GLN A 187 1.26 -14.12 0.80
C GLN A 187 1.45 -13.72 2.26
N THR A 188 1.19 -14.66 3.17
CA THR A 188 1.39 -14.51 4.61
C THR A 188 2.56 -15.39 5.05
N SER A 189 2.88 -15.38 6.35
CA SER A 189 4.06 -16.04 6.91
C SER A 189 5.37 -15.53 6.30
N ASP A 190 5.38 -14.26 5.89
CA ASP A 190 6.55 -13.58 5.33
C ASP A 190 7.42 -12.93 6.40
N SER A 191 6.95 -12.88 7.65
CA SER A 191 7.63 -12.27 8.78
C SER A 191 7.59 -13.18 10.02
N ASN A 192 8.32 -12.78 11.08
CA ASN A 192 8.23 -13.38 12.41
C ASN A 192 7.56 -12.41 13.40
N ILE A 193 6.61 -11.59 12.92
CA ILE A 193 5.93 -10.59 13.75
C ILE A 193 5.08 -11.31 14.80
N SER A 194 5.38 -11.01 16.06
CA SER A 194 4.76 -11.55 17.26
C SER A 194 4.61 -10.43 18.28
N VAL A 195 4.08 -10.73 19.47
CA VAL A 195 3.91 -9.75 20.55
C VAL A 195 5.19 -8.96 20.86
N ASP A 196 6.36 -9.59 20.79
CA ASP A 196 7.66 -8.94 21.05
C ASP A 196 8.02 -7.87 20.00
N SER A 197 7.31 -7.84 18.86
CA SER A 197 7.51 -6.88 17.77
C SER A 197 6.82 -5.54 18.02
N PHE A 198 6.04 -5.46 19.10
CA PHE A 198 5.26 -4.30 19.51
C PHE A 198 5.71 -3.79 20.88
N GLU A 199 5.41 -2.54 21.16
CA GLU A 199 5.49 -1.92 22.48
C GLU A 199 4.12 -1.37 22.87
N GLU A 200 3.80 -1.49 24.16
CA GLU A 200 2.56 -0.93 24.70
C GLU A 200 2.65 0.60 24.66
N TYR A 201 1.60 1.23 24.17
CA TYR A 201 1.45 2.67 24.01
C TYR A 201 0.62 3.19 25.19
N ASP A 202 1.26 4.00 26.04
CA ASP A 202 0.65 4.64 27.22
C ASP A 202 -0.21 5.85 26.86
#